data_AF-A0AAE4ZD58-F1
#
_entry.id   AF-A0AAE4ZD58-F1
#
_cell.length_a   1.000
_cell.length_b   1.000
_cell.length_c   1.000
_cell.angle_alpha   90.00
_cell.angle_beta   90.00
_cell.angle_gamma   90.00
#
_symmetry.space_group_name_H-M   'P 1'
#
loop_
_entity.id
_entity.type
_entity.pdbx_description
1 polymer ?
#
loop_
_entity_poly.entity_id
_entity_poly.type
_entity_poly.pdbx_seq_one_letter_code
_entity_poly.pdbx_strand_id
1 'polypeptide(L)'
;MTTFDASTPTERARAAFARIAECGRPEVWIHLRPQSDVLADAAAVERRVAEGESLPLAGTVFAVKDNIDVAGLPTTAACPEFSYVPETSSPAVDRLVAAGAVLVGKTNLDQFATGLVGTRSPYGVVRAAHHPDRVSGGSSSGSGAAVGLGLVDFALGTDTAGSGRVPAAFNGVVGIKPTLGLVPTRGVVPACADFDCVTVLAPTVGLAGLAMSIMIGPDADDPRSRAWPADVVLAAPLRPRIGVPVEDQLDVLSESYRRSFAATVAQAEDAGLDIVRVDIAPLLAAARLLYDGALVAERFDAVGEFVTANPTAALDPTVAAIVRGSAKHAAHEFVRDTGVLVTAKHFAAELFDGVEALLLPTTTEHPLVDDVLADPVEINRRLGTFTNFCNLLDLASVAVPAPGEPGESFGVMTVTPAFGDQVALDVAARIVAGETAVVAPDEGVRLAVFGAHLQGQPLHHQLESLGARFERAVATTDDYLMVRLDSEPPKPGLVRVSEGGAGRSLPGELYRISRAGLGTFLAALPEPMALTAMTLADGTPAVGFTCTPAAAATGADITEFGGWRAFLAGIPA
;
A
#
# COMPACT_ATOMS: atom_id res chain seq x y z
N MET A 1 -15.06 11.40 -1.63
CA MET A 1 -14.88 12.86 -1.76
C MET A 1 -14.15 13.30 -0.49
N THR A 2 -12.83 13.18 -0.48
CA THR A 2 -12.00 13.56 0.68
C THR A 2 -11.93 15.09 0.72
N THR A 3 -12.79 15.66 1.55
CA THR A 3 -12.83 17.06 1.89
C THR A 3 -11.55 17.40 2.66
N PHE A 4 -10.49 17.78 1.95
CA PHE A 4 -9.57 18.75 2.53
C PHE A 4 -10.39 20.01 2.79
N ASP A 5 -10.27 20.55 3.99
CA ASP A 5 -10.95 21.75 4.45
C ASP A 5 -10.93 22.83 3.36
N ALA A 6 -11.91 23.73 3.34
CA ALA A 6 -12.15 24.73 2.29
C ALA A 6 -10.99 25.75 2.09
N SER A 7 -9.80 25.46 2.62
CA SER A 7 -8.54 26.15 2.42
C SER A 7 -7.98 25.95 1.01
N THR A 8 -7.53 27.04 0.40
CA THR A 8 -6.81 26.97 -0.86
C THR A 8 -5.40 26.35 -0.66
N PRO A 9 -4.74 25.79 -1.69
CA PRO A 9 -3.34 25.33 -1.61
C PRO A 9 -2.40 26.31 -0.89
N THR A 10 -2.50 27.62 -1.14
CA THR A 10 -1.68 28.65 -0.51
C THR A 10 -1.96 28.77 0.99
N GLU A 11 -3.24 28.68 1.38
CA GLU A 11 -3.63 28.68 2.80
C GLU A 11 -3.14 27.43 3.52
N ARG A 12 -3.24 26.25 2.88
CA ARG A 12 -2.68 25.00 3.41
C ARG A 12 -1.16 25.10 3.60
N ALA A 13 -0.42 25.60 2.60
CA ALA A 13 1.02 25.80 2.69
C ALA A 13 1.39 26.77 3.82
N ARG A 14 0.65 27.88 3.99
CA ARG A 14 0.87 28.82 5.09
C ARG A 14 0.63 28.17 6.45
N ALA A 15 -0.44 27.39 6.58
CA ALA A 15 -0.75 26.66 7.81
C ALA A 15 0.33 25.64 8.16
N ALA A 16 0.88 24.93 7.17
CA ALA A 16 1.97 23.99 7.36
C ALA A 16 3.23 24.66 7.92
N PHE A 17 3.67 25.79 7.34
CA PHE A 17 4.83 26.51 7.87
C PHE A 17 4.60 27.11 9.25
N ALA A 18 3.39 27.61 9.53
CA ALA A 18 3.04 28.08 10.87
C ALA A 18 3.12 26.94 11.90
N ARG A 19 2.62 25.75 11.54
CA ARG A 19 2.67 24.56 12.37
C ARG A 19 4.10 24.05 12.58
N ILE A 20 4.94 24.07 11.55
CA ILE A 20 6.36 23.71 11.65
C ILE A 20 7.07 24.64 12.65
N ALA A 21 6.84 25.95 12.54
CA ALA A 21 7.43 26.93 13.44
C ALA A 21 6.96 26.76 14.90
N GLU A 22 5.66 26.53 15.11
CA GLU A 22 5.07 26.30 16.43
C GLU A 22 5.58 25.00 17.08
N CYS A 23 5.67 23.92 16.29
CA CYS A 23 6.06 22.60 16.79
C CYS A 23 7.50 22.58 17.31
N GLY A 24 8.40 23.35 16.69
CA GLY A 24 9.78 23.52 17.19
C GLY A 24 10.59 22.21 17.20
N ARG A 25 10.36 21.35 16.21
CA ARG A 25 11.02 20.04 16.03
C ARG A 25 11.97 20.07 14.81
N PRO A 26 13.07 20.84 14.85
CA PRO A 26 13.96 21.01 13.69
C PRO A 26 14.60 19.70 13.24
N GLU A 27 14.77 18.72 14.14
CA GLU A 27 15.37 17.42 13.82
C GLU A 27 14.59 16.60 12.77
N VAL A 28 13.32 16.95 12.53
CA VAL A 28 12.47 16.30 11.53
C VAL A 28 12.94 16.60 10.11
N TRP A 29 13.65 17.72 9.90
CA TRP A 29 13.98 18.27 8.59
C TRP A 29 15.49 18.35 8.40
N ILE A 30 15.98 17.89 7.25
CA ILE A 30 17.33 18.21 6.79
C ILE A 30 17.32 19.51 5.97
N HIS A 31 16.28 19.67 5.13
CA HIS A 31 16.13 20.85 4.30
C HIS A 31 14.66 21.29 4.25
N LEU A 32 14.37 22.51 4.73
CA LEU A 32 13.09 23.16 4.50
C LEU A 32 13.23 24.13 3.32
N ARG A 33 12.30 24.06 2.36
CA ARG A 33 12.28 25.02 1.27
C ARG A 33 11.94 26.42 1.79
N PRO A 34 12.44 27.49 1.14
CA PRO A 34 11.98 28.84 1.45
C PRO A 34 10.45 28.93 1.35
N GLN A 35 9.81 29.50 2.37
CA GLN A 35 8.34 29.60 2.42
C GLN A 35 7.78 30.33 1.19
N SER A 36 8.50 31.32 0.66
CA SER A 36 8.13 32.04 -0.57
C SER A 36 7.94 31.10 -1.77
N ASP A 37 8.82 30.11 -1.90
CA ASP A 37 8.86 29.23 -3.06
C ASP A 37 7.73 28.20 -2.96
N VAL A 38 7.49 27.69 -1.76
CA VAL A 38 6.36 26.77 -1.50
C VAL A 38 5.02 27.48 -1.73
N LEU A 39 4.89 28.75 -1.31
CA LEU A 39 3.69 29.55 -1.59
C LEU A 39 3.52 29.86 -3.08
N ALA A 40 4.62 30.04 -3.83
CA ALA A 40 4.57 30.24 -5.28
C ALA A 40 4.06 28.99 -6.02
N ASP A 41 4.53 27.81 -5.61
CA ASP A 41 4.04 26.53 -6.15
C ASP A 41 2.57 26.31 -5.82
N ALA A 42 2.17 26.59 -4.57
CA ALA A 42 0.78 26.48 -4.15
C ALA A 42 -0.15 27.41 -4.96
N ALA A 43 0.27 28.66 -5.19
CA ALA A 43 -0.46 29.59 -6.05
C ALA A 43 -0.51 29.11 -7.52
N ALA A 44 0.49 28.35 -7.99
CA ALA A 44 0.46 27.75 -9.32
C ALA A 44 -0.57 26.62 -9.41
N VAL A 45 -0.66 25.78 -8.38
CA VAL A 45 -1.71 24.74 -8.27
C VAL A 45 -3.10 25.39 -8.25
N GLU A 46 -3.30 26.47 -7.50
CA GLU A 46 -4.57 27.22 -7.49
C GLU A 46 -4.98 27.71 -8.88
N ARG A 47 -4.05 28.27 -9.65
CA ARG A 47 -4.34 28.73 -11.01
C ARG A 47 -4.76 27.57 -11.92
N ARG A 48 -4.03 26.45 -11.86
CA ARG A 48 -4.35 25.24 -12.64
C ARG A 48 -5.75 24.72 -12.33
N VAL A 49 -6.13 24.67 -11.05
CA VAL A 49 -7.48 24.28 -10.62
C VAL A 49 -8.52 25.30 -11.11
N ALA A 50 -8.25 26.60 -11.00
CA ALA A 50 -9.15 27.65 -11.48
C ALA A 50 -9.34 27.64 -13.01
N GLU A 51 -8.35 27.16 -13.76
CA GLU A 51 -8.40 26.92 -15.20
C GLU A 51 -9.15 25.63 -15.58
N GLY A 52 -9.60 24.85 -14.59
CA GLY A 52 -10.42 23.65 -14.78
C GLY A 52 -9.65 22.34 -14.79
N GLU A 53 -8.35 22.35 -14.45
CA GLU A 53 -7.57 21.11 -14.33
C GLU A 53 -7.98 20.29 -13.10
N SER A 54 -8.19 18.99 -13.29
CA SER A 54 -8.55 18.06 -12.21
C SER A 54 -7.28 17.52 -11.53
N LEU A 55 -6.90 18.15 -10.42
CA LEU A 55 -5.71 17.80 -9.64
C LEU A 55 -6.10 17.09 -8.33
N PRO A 56 -5.94 15.75 -8.23
CA PRO A 56 -6.47 14.98 -7.11
C PRO A 56 -5.80 15.27 -5.76
N LEU A 57 -4.60 15.87 -5.77
CA LEU A 57 -3.88 16.28 -4.56
C LEU A 57 -3.80 17.80 -4.39
N ALA A 58 -4.55 18.58 -5.18
CA ALA A 58 -4.64 20.02 -4.97
C ALA A 58 -5.15 20.32 -3.55
N GLY A 59 -4.46 21.23 -2.86
CA GLY A 59 -4.77 21.56 -1.47
C GLY A 59 -4.02 20.71 -0.44
N THR A 60 -3.09 19.85 -0.87
CA THR A 60 -2.24 19.05 0.03
C THR A 60 -0.79 19.52 0.01
N VAL A 61 -0.13 19.38 1.15
CA VAL A 61 1.32 19.56 1.30
C VAL A 61 2.00 18.24 1.66
N PHE A 62 3.22 18.03 1.16
CA PHE A 62 3.96 16.81 1.44
C PHE A 62 5.45 17.04 1.68
N ALA A 63 6.11 16.04 2.25
CA ALA A 63 7.56 16.02 2.45
C ALA A 63 8.19 14.77 1.83
N VAL A 64 9.49 14.81 1.58
CA VAL A 64 10.22 13.72 0.91
C VAL A 64 11.44 13.35 1.72
N LYS A 65 11.64 12.07 2.02
CA LYS A 65 12.87 11.60 2.70
C LYS A 65 14.12 12.02 1.94
N ASP A 66 15.15 12.48 2.64
CA ASP A 66 16.34 13.05 2.02
C ASP A 66 17.33 12.04 1.40
N ASN A 67 16.83 10.87 1.01
CA ASN A 67 17.49 9.94 0.09
C ASN A 67 16.73 9.81 -1.24
N ILE A 68 15.71 10.64 -1.47
CA ILE A 68 14.92 10.71 -2.70
C ILE A 68 15.17 12.07 -3.35
N ASP A 69 15.48 12.06 -4.63
CA ASP A 69 15.83 13.22 -5.42
C ASP A 69 14.63 14.12 -5.69
N VAL A 70 14.89 15.41 -5.55
CA VAL A 70 14.00 16.51 -5.91
C VAL A 70 14.86 17.52 -6.66
N ALA A 71 14.51 17.83 -7.91
CA ALA A 71 15.31 18.74 -8.73
C ALA A 71 15.60 20.07 -8.00
N GLY A 72 16.86 20.45 -7.95
CA GLY A 72 17.30 21.72 -7.35
C GLY A 72 17.37 21.75 -5.81
N LEU A 73 17.00 20.67 -5.11
CA LEU A 73 17.20 20.55 -3.65
C LEU A 73 18.32 19.54 -3.36
N PRO A 74 19.19 19.79 -2.36
CA PRO A 74 20.20 18.80 -1.99
C PRO A 74 19.57 17.44 -1.61
N THR A 75 20.25 16.36 -1.99
CA THR A 75 20.03 15.00 -1.50
C THR A 75 21.28 14.60 -0.71
N THR A 76 21.14 14.35 0.60
CA THR A 76 22.30 14.09 1.48
C THR A 76 22.37 12.65 1.97
N ALA A 77 21.26 11.90 1.94
CA ALA A 77 21.11 10.62 2.63
C ALA A 77 21.53 10.68 4.11
N ALA A 78 21.29 11.82 4.77
CA ALA A 78 21.76 12.17 6.11
C ALA A 78 23.28 12.10 6.29
N CYS A 79 24.05 12.39 5.24
CA CYS A 79 25.49 12.57 5.26
C CYS A 79 25.86 13.88 4.55
N PRO A 80 26.23 14.96 5.29
CA PRO A 80 26.55 16.26 4.71
C PRO A 80 27.57 16.19 3.57
N GLU A 81 28.61 15.37 3.71
CA GLU A 81 29.69 15.22 2.73
C GLU A 81 29.33 14.34 1.53
N PHE A 82 28.21 13.60 1.58
CA PHE A 82 27.67 12.85 0.43
C PHE A 82 26.77 13.72 -0.46
N SER A 83 26.42 14.93 0.01
CA SER A 83 25.43 15.80 -0.61
C SER A 83 25.72 16.09 -2.08
N TYR A 84 24.69 15.98 -2.91
CA TYR A 84 24.65 16.48 -4.27
C TYR A 84 23.31 17.17 -4.56
N VAL A 85 23.21 17.90 -5.67
CA VAL A 85 21.95 18.52 -6.11
C VAL A 85 21.56 17.86 -7.44
N PRO A 86 20.46 17.09 -7.50
CA PRO A 86 20.00 16.45 -8.72
C PRO A 86 19.38 17.47 -9.69
N GLU A 87 19.56 17.23 -10.98
CA GLU A 87 18.96 18.03 -12.06
C GLU A 87 17.48 17.65 -12.31
N THR A 88 17.11 16.41 -11.98
CA THR A 88 15.78 15.84 -12.17
C THR A 88 15.26 15.26 -10.85
N SER A 89 13.96 15.37 -10.58
CA SER A 89 13.36 14.68 -9.43
C SER A 89 13.20 13.19 -9.70
N SER A 90 12.98 12.41 -8.65
CA SER A 90 12.47 11.04 -8.81
C SER A 90 11.09 11.04 -9.47
N PRO A 91 10.74 9.98 -10.25
CA PRO A 91 9.42 9.87 -10.89
C PRO A 91 8.25 9.94 -9.89
N ALA A 92 8.43 9.40 -8.70
CA ALA A 92 7.44 9.46 -7.62
C ALA A 92 7.12 10.91 -7.23
N VAL A 93 8.15 11.74 -7.05
CA VAL A 93 7.99 13.16 -6.70
C VAL A 93 7.32 13.92 -7.85
N ASP A 94 7.79 13.75 -9.09
CA ASP A 94 7.22 14.45 -10.25
C ASP A 94 5.74 14.12 -10.46
N ARG A 95 5.34 12.85 -10.30
CA ARG A 95 3.93 12.41 -10.40
C ARG A 95 3.05 13.08 -9.34
N LEU A 96 3.54 13.20 -8.10
CA LEU A 96 2.79 13.84 -7.01
C LEU A 96 2.65 15.36 -7.21
N VAL A 97 3.72 16.03 -7.65
CA VAL A 97 3.68 17.47 -7.98
C VAL A 97 2.76 17.72 -9.17
N ALA A 98 2.82 16.88 -10.20
CA ALA A 98 1.91 16.96 -11.35
C ALA A 98 0.44 16.82 -10.94
N ALA A 99 0.16 15.96 -9.94
CA ALA A 99 -1.16 15.76 -9.34
C ALA A 99 -1.62 16.88 -8.39
N GLY A 100 -0.79 17.91 -8.17
CA GLY A 100 -1.14 19.12 -7.42
C GLY A 100 -0.65 19.16 -5.97
N ALA A 101 0.13 18.18 -5.51
CA ALA A 101 0.73 18.21 -4.18
C ALA A 101 1.87 19.24 -4.10
N VAL A 102 1.97 19.96 -2.99
CA VAL A 102 2.97 21.01 -2.79
C VAL A 102 4.08 20.52 -1.85
N LEU A 103 5.31 20.44 -2.34
CA LEU A 103 6.46 19.97 -1.56
C LEU A 103 6.95 21.02 -0.56
N VAL A 104 7.06 20.65 0.71
CA VAL A 104 7.54 21.52 1.80
C VAL A 104 9.06 21.40 2.01
N GLY A 105 9.63 20.21 1.91
CA GLY A 105 11.04 20.00 2.18
C GLY A 105 11.48 18.53 2.23
N LYS A 106 12.75 18.35 2.59
CA LYS A 106 13.43 17.06 2.72
C LYS A 106 13.53 16.64 4.20
N THR A 107 12.99 15.49 4.55
CA THR A 107 12.94 14.97 5.92
C THR A 107 14.20 14.18 6.29
N ASN A 108 14.51 14.20 7.59
CA ASN A 108 15.64 13.46 8.16
C ASN A 108 15.43 11.93 8.11
N LEU A 109 16.53 11.19 8.20
CA LEU A 109 16.57 9.73 8.11
C LEU A 109 17.74 9.15 8.90
N ASP A 110 17.69 7.85 9.24
CA ASP A 110 18.93 7.13 9.59
C ASP A 110 19.86 7.14 8.36
N GLN A 111 21.14 7.43 8.57
CA GLN A 111 22.13 7.65 7.53
C GLN A 111 22.20 6.49 6.52
N PHE A 112 22.22 6.84 5.23
CA PHE A 112 22.13 5.91 4.10
C PHE A 112 20.99 4.89 4.22
N ALA A 113 19.86 5.32 4.80
CA ALA A 113 18.71 4.48 5.10
C ALA A 113 19.05 3.17 5.85
N THR A 114 20.04 3.23 6.76
CA THR A 114 20.54 2.07 7.50
C THR A 114 20.10 2.10 8.96
N GLY A 115 18.84 1.75 9.20
CA GLY A 115 18.29 1.63 10.55
C GLY A 115 16.77 1.55 10.57
N LEU A 116 16.25 1.14 11.73
CA LEU A 116 14.83 1.10 12.07
C LEU A 116 14.51 1.99 13.28
N VAL A 117 15.43 2.90 13.65
CA VAL A 117 15.39 3.62 14.93
C VAL A 117 15.23 5.14 14.78
N GLY A 118 15.80 5.77 13.76
CA GLY A 118 15.74 7.24 13.59
C GLY A 118 16.75 8.03 14.43
N THR A 119 17.70 7.34 15.08
CA THR A 119 18.74 7.93 15.94
C THR A 119 20.09 8.08 15.24
N ARG A 120 20.28 7.49 14.06
CA ARG A 120 21.58 7.36 13.36
C ARG A 120 21.79 8.46 12.34
N SER A 121 21.62 9.72 12.75
CA SER A 121 21.75 10.88 11.87
C SER A 121 22.60 11.98 12.51
N PRO A 122 23.61 12.52 11.82
CA PRO A 122 24.34 13.69 12.30
C PRO A 122 23.48 14.96 12.33
N TYR A 123 22.30 14.95 11.69
CA TYR A 123 21.31 16.03 11.76
C TYR A 123 20.43 15.98 13.01
N GLY A 124 20.64 14.98 13.88
CA GLY A 124 19.98 14.84 15.16
C GLY A 124 19.03 13.64 15.23
N VAL A 125 18.78 13.21 16.47
CA VAL A 125 17.86 12.11 16.79
C VAL A 125 16.41 12.57 16.60
N VAL A 126 15.66 11.86 15.75
CA VAL A 126 14.23 12.13 15.56
C VAL A 126 13.41 11.38 16.62
N ARG A 127 12.67 12.14 17.42
CA ARG A 127 11.80 11.60 18.49
C ARG A 127 10.39 11.34 17.96
N ALA A 128 9.68 10.37 18.53
CA ALA A 128 8.31 10.07 18.10
C ALA A 128 7.37 11.28 18.25
N ALA A 129 6.32 11.31 17.43
CA ALA A 129 5.38 12.42 17.37
C ALA A 129 4.63 12.64 18.69
N HIS A 130 4.15 11.56 19.30
CA HIS A 130 3.28 11.60 20.50
C HIS A 130 3.97 11.14 21.79
N HIS A 131 5.17 10.55 21.68
CA HIS A 131 5.98 10.03 22.79
C HIS A 131 7.45 10.48 22.62
N PRO A 132 7.78 11.76 22.91
CA PRO A 132 9.07 12.34 22.54
C PRO A 132 10.29 11.81 23.33
N ASP A 133 10.07 11.01 24.37
CA ASP A 133 11.10 10.22 25.07
C ASP A 133 11.45 8.91 24.33
N ARG A 134 10.64 8.52 23.35
CA ARG A 134 10.81 7.34 22.50
C ARG A 134 11.29 7.69 21.10
N VAL A 135 11.88 6.69 20.45
CA VAL A 135 12.39 6.82 19.09
C VAL A 135 11.27 6.98 18.08
N SER A 136 11.45 7.82 17.05
CA SER A 136 10.42 7.93 15.98
C SER A 136 10.35 6.71 15.07
N GLY A 137 11.34 5.81 15.16
CA GLY A 137 11.52 4.73 14.22
C GLY A 137 12.22 5.24 12.96
N GLY A 138 12.82 4.31 12.23
CA GLY A 138 13.66 4.62 11.08
C GLY A 138 13.47 3.62 9.95
N SER A 139 14.15 3.81 8.82
CA SER A 139 15.02 4.95 8.54
C SER A 139 14.25 6.17 8.06
N SER A 140 12.96 6.08 7.70
CA SER A 140 12.14 7.24 7.29
C SER A 140 11.62 8.03 8.49
N SER A 141 12.54 8.40 9.39
CA SER A 141 12.26 8.93 10.73
C SER A 141 11.56 10.29 10.69
N GLY A 142 12.12 11.24 9.92
CA GLY A 142 11.51 12.55 9.72
C GLY A 142 10.18 12.46 8.98
N SER A 143 10.03 11.56 8.00
CA SER A 143 8.77 11.39 7.26
C SER A 143 7.63 10.92 8.17
N GLY A 144 7.87 9.92 9.02
CA GLY A 144 6.88 9.45 10.00
C GLY A 144 6.53 10.53 11.02
N ALA A 145 7.53 11.19 11.59
CA ALA A 145 7.32 12.25 12.57
C ALA A 145 6.60 13.47 11.98
N ALA A 146 6.92 13.88 10.75
CA ALA A 146 6.30 15.04 10.09
C ALA A 146 4.79 14.84 9.90
N VAL A 147 4.38 13.63 9.50
CA VAL A 147 2.95 13.30 9.35
C VAL A 147 2.27 13.16 10.71
N GLY A 148 2.86 12.43 11.66
CA GLY A 148 2.27 12.23 12.99
C GLY A 148 2.10 13.53 13.79
N LEU A 149 2.98 14.53 13.57
CA LEU A 149 2.87 15.87 14.17
C LEU A 149 1.91 16.80 13.42
N GLY A 150 1.38 16.38 12.26
CA GLY A 150 0.52 17.18 11.39
C GLY A 150 1.25 18.32 10.70
N LEU A 151 2.56 18.20 10.45
CA LEU A 151 3.36 19.23 9.76
C LEU A 151 3.10 19.22 8.25
N VAL A 152 2.78 18.05 7.69
CA VAL A 152 2.41 17.81 6.30
C VAL A 152 1.27 16.80 6.22
N ASP A 153 0.55 16.75 5.10
CA ASP A 153 -0.58 15.84 4.90
C ASP A 153 -0.12 14.39 4.66
N PHE A 154 1.00 14.22 3.97
CA PHE A 154 1.66 12.93 3.78
C PHE A 154 3.16 13.13 3.53
N ALA A 155 3.95 12.06 3.59
CA ALA A 155 5.37 12.12 3.30
C ALA A 155 5.86 10.86 2.60
N LEU A 156 6.88 11.01 1.75
CA LEU A 156 7.58 9.88 1.16
C LEU A 156 8.66 9.35 2.09
N GLY A 157 8.76 8.03 2.16
CA GLY A 157 9.85 7.31 2.79
C GLY A 157 10.48 6.31 1.82
N THR A 158 11.45 5.56 2.30
CA THR A 158 11.90 4.33 1.63
C THR A 158 11.83 3.15 2.59
N ASP A 159 11.71 1.94 2.05
CA ASP A 159 11.65 0.71 2.82
C ASP A 159 12.38 -0.42 2.12
N THR A 160 13.44 -0.91 2.77
CA THR A 160 14.13 -2.16 2.43
C THR A 160 13.71 -3.29 3.37
N ALA A 161 13.57 -2.96 4.65
CA ALA A 161 13.47 -3.94 5.75
C ALA A 161 12.51 -3.52 6.86
N GLY A 162 11.76 -2.44 6.67
CA GLY A 162 10.83 -1.89 7.67
C GLY A 162 10.78 -0.37 7.70
N SER A 163 11.59 0.32 6.88
CA SER A 163 11.80 1.75 7.00
C SER A 163 10.62 2.66 6.63
N GLY A 164 9.56 2.14 6.02
CA GLY A 164 8.28 2.83 5.83
C GLY A 164 7.18 2.34 6.77
N ARG A 165 7.45 1.27 7.54
CA ARG A 165 6.48 0.57 8.40
C ARG A 165 6.71 0.84 9.88
N VAL A 166 7.94 0.69 10.38
CA VAL A 166 8.28 0.96 11.78
C VAL A 166 8.00 2.42 12.16
N PRO A 167 8.39 3.44 11.36
CA PRO A 167 8.02 4.82 11.64
C PRO A 167 6.50 5.06 11.60
N ALA A 168 5.76 4.28 10.79
CA ALA A 168 4.31 4.40 10.73
C ALA A 168 3.67 3.98 12.07
N ALA A 169 4.07 2.82 12.60
CA ALA A 169 3.62 2.34 13.91
C ALA A 169 3.98 3.31 15.05
N PHE A 170 5.22 3.80 15.12
CA PHE A 170 5.66 4.66 16.22
C PHE A 170 5.06 6.07 16.21
N ASN A 171 4.69 6.59 15.03
CA ASN A 171 4.11 7.93 14.90
C ASN A 171 2.59 7.92 14.72
N GLY A 172 1.94 6.75 14.82
CA GLY A 172 0.48 6.66 14.75
C GLY A 172 -0.10 6.99 13.36
N VAL A 173 0.62 6.63 12.30
CA VAL A 173 0.24 6.92 10.90
C VAL A 173 0.20 5.64 10.07
N VAL A 174 -0.41 5.72 8.89
CA VAL A 174 -0.41 4.65 7.90
C VAL A 174 0.90 4.65 7.13
N GLY A 175 1.46 3.48 6.83
CA GLY A 175 2.63 3.28 5.99
C GLY A 175 2.38 2.26 4.90
N ILE A 176 2.40 2.65 3.63
CA ILE A 176 2.27 1.74 2.48
C ILE A 176 3.65 1.44 1.91
N LYS A 177 4.00 0.16 1.92
CA LYS A 177 5.15 -0.40 1.23
C LYS A 177 4.66 -1.21 0.02
N PRO A 178 4.82 -0.69 -1.21
CA PRO A 178 4.26 -1.34 -2.38
C PRO A 178 5.04 -2.61 -2.73
N THR A 179 4.49 -3.44 -3.61
CA THR A 179 5.23 -4.47 -4.34
C THR A 179 6.48 -3.86 -4.99
N LEU A 180 7.60 -4.60 -4.97
CA LEU A 180 8.86 -4.12 -5.55
C LEU A 180 8.66 -3.69 -7.01
N GLY A 181 9.21 -2.55 -7.41
CA GLY A 181 9.15 -2.08 -8.79
C GLY A 181 7.82 -1.48 -9.26
N LEU A 182 6.73 -1.50 -8.47
CA LEU A 182 5.51 -0.77 -8.86
C LEU A 182 5.70 0.75 -8.83
N VAL A 183 6.48 1.22 -7.85
CA VAL A 183 7.00 2.59 -7.81
C VAL A 183 8.48 2.54 -8.19
N PRO A 184 8.88 3.20 -9.28
CA PRO A 184 10.28 3.28 -9.68
C PRO A 184 11.17 3.88 -8.60
N THR A 185 12.39 3.39 -8.51
CA THR A 185 13.43 3.82 -7.56
C THR A 185 14.50 4.71 -8.20
N ARG A 186 14.33 5.09 -9.47
CA ARG A 186 15.18 6.10 -10.11
C ARG A 186 15.18 7.40 -9.30
N GLY A 187 16.36 7.96 -9.07
CA GLY A 187 16.54 9.15 -8.22
C GLY A 187 16.40 8.84 -6.73
N VAL A 188 16.60 7.59 -6.31
CA VAL A 188 16.72 7.22 -4.89
C VAL A 188 18.16 6.77 -4.64
N VAL A 189 18.81 7.33 -3.62
CA VAL A 189 20.10 6.82 -3.14
C VAL A 189 19.85 5.43 -2.55
N PRO A 190 20.40 4.36 -3.14
CA PRO A 190 20.06 2.99 -2.76
C PRO A 190 20.58 2.65 -1.36
N ALA A 191 19.87 1.76 -0.67
CA ALA A 191 20.35 1.06 0.50
C ALA A 191 20.64 -0.40 0.16
N CYS A 192 19.67 -1.09 -0.45
CA CYS A 192 19.85 -2.37 -1.12
C CYS A 192 18.97 -2.34 -2.37
N ALA A 193 19.57 -2.01 -3.52
CA ALA A 193 18.85 -1.61 -4.73
C ALA A 193 17.82 -2.66 -5.18
N ASP A 194 18.09 -3.95 -5.01
CA ASP A 194 17.16 -5.02 -5.40
C ASP A 194 15.96 -5.18 -4.46
N PHE A 195 16.03 -4.58 -3.27
CA PHE A 195 15.02 -4.71 -2.21
C PHE A 195 14.42 -3.36 -1.81
N ASP A 196 14.75 -2.26 -2.46
CA ASP A 196 14.26 -0.93 -2.07
C ASP A 196 12.86 -0.63 -2.64
N CYS A 197 12.01 -0.03 -1.82
CA CYS A 197 10.75 0.56 -2.24
C CYS A 197 10.68 2.02 -1.82
N VAL A 198 10.15 2.88 -2.68
CA VAL A 198 9.57 4.17 -2.24
C VAL A 198 8.23 3.88 -1.55
N THR A 199 7.98 4.55 -0.43
CA THR A 199 6.80 4.33 0.43
C THR A 199 6.05 5.63 0.70
N VAL A 200 4.79 5.51 1.11
CA VAL A 200 3.97 6.66 1.57
C VAL A 200 3.67 6.49 3.05
N LEU A 201 3.81 7.58 3.80
CA LEU A 201 3.25 7.73 5.15
C LEU A 201 2.15 8.80 5.13
N ALA A 202 0.97 8.50 5.68
CA ALA A 202 -0.17 9.42 5.71
C ALA A 202 -1.07 9.15 6.93
N PRO A 203 -1.94 10.09 7.37
CA PRO A 203 -2.80 9.90 8.54
C PRO A 203 -3.92 8.87 8.30
N THR A 204 -4.31 8.61 7.05
CA THR A 204 -5.42 7.72 6.72
C THR A 204 -5.08 6.79 5.57
N VAL A 205 -5.75 5.63 5.53
CA VAL A 205 -5.58 4.62 4.48
C VAL A 205 -5.98 5.18 3.11
N GLY A 206 -7.06 5.96 3.04
CA GLY A 206 -7.51 6.61 1.81
C GLY A 206 -6.48 7.58 1.23
N LEU A 207 -5.89 8.47 2.04
CA LEU A 207 -4.87 9.41 1.53
C LEU A 207 -3.57 8.69 1.17
N ALA A 208 -3.12 7.73 1.98
CA ALA A 208 -1.95 6.94 1.67
C ALA A 208 -2.12 6.20 0.33
N GLY A 209 -3.29 5.57 0.13
CA GLY A 209 -3.62 4.85 -1.09
C GLY A 209 -3.74 5.76 -2.32
N LEU A 210 -4.31 6.96 -2.19
CA LEU A 210 -4.37 7.94 -3.28
C LEU A 210 -2.97 8.41 -3.70
N ALA A 211 -2.11 8.77 -2.73
CA ALA A 211 -0.75 9.16 -3.05
C ALA A 211 0.04 7.99 -3.67
N MET A 212 -0.15 6.76 -3.16
CA MET A 212 0.47 5.57 -3.72
C MET A 212 0.00 5.31 -5.17
N SER A 213 -1.30 5.40 -5.46
CA SER A 213 -1.82 5.17 -6.81
C SER A 213 -1.27 6.15 -7.84
N ILE A 214 -0.97 7.38 -7.42
CA ILE A 214 -0.35 8.41 -8.28
C ILE A 214 1.13 8.11 -8.53
N MET A 215 1.86 7.58 -7.55
CA MET A 215 3.27 7.22 -7.70
C MET A 215 3.48 5.95 -8.52
N ILE A 216 2.55 4.99 -8.49
CA ILE A 216 2.65 3.74 -9.22
C ILE A 216 2.60 3.99 -10.72
N GLY A 217 3.49 3.33 -11.45
CA GLY A 217 3.48 3.38 -12.92
C GLY A 217 4.85 3.10 -13.51
N PRO A 218 4.91 2.63 -14.76
CA PRO A 218 6.14 2.21 -15.39
C PRO A 218 7.14 3.36 -15.52
N ASP A 219 8.43 3.06 -15.38
CA ASP A 219 9.53 3.93 -15.82
C ASP A 219 10.46 3.10 -16.70
N ALA A 220 10.65 3.53 -17.95
CA ALA A 220 11.48 2.82 -18.91
C ALA A 220 12.98 2.89 -18.59
N ASP A 221 13.38 3.88 -17.79
CA ASP A 221 14.76 4.11 -17.39
C ASP A 221 15.11 3.37 -16.08
N ASP A 222 14.13 2.75 -15.40
CA ASP A 222 14.34 1.92 -14.23
C ASP A 222 14.22 0.42 -14.59
N PRO A 223 15.33 -0.34 -14.64
CA PRO A 223 15.30 -1.76 -14.98
C PRO A 223 14.56 -2.63 -13.97
N ARG A 224 14.26 -2.11 -12.76
CA ARG A 224 13.49 -2.80 -11.72
C ARG A 224 12.02 -2.45 -11.75
N SER A 225 11.60 -1.50 -12.59
CA SER A 225 10.19 -1.14 -12.78
C SER A 225 9.38 -2.35 -13.26
N ARG A 226 8.23 -2.59 -12.64
CA ARG A 226 7.30 -3.67 -13.00
C ARG A 226 5.91 -3.11 -13.26
N ALA A 227 5.24 -3.67 -14.26
CA ALA A 227 3.83 -3.42 -14.51
C ALA A 227 2.96 -4.43 -13.74
N TRP A 228 1.70 -4.08 -13.54
CA TRP A 228 0.71 -5.00 -12.99
C TRP A 228 0.52 -6.24 -13.89
N PRO A 229 0.41 -7.44 -13.32
CA PRO A 229 0.17 -8.64 -14.10
C PRO A 229 -1.28 -8.71 -14.59
N ALA A 230 -1.52 -9.46 -15.67
CA ALA A 230 -2.84 -9.53 -16.32
C ALA A 230 -3.93 -10.22 -15.48
N ASP A 231 -3.51 -10.97 -14.46
CA ASP A 231 -4.31 -11.73 -13.49
C ASP A 231 -4.34 -11.07 -12.09
N VAL A 232 -3.95 -9.79 -11.99
CA VAL A 232 -3.96 -9.04 -10.72
C VAL A 232 -5.31 -9.15 -9.98
N VAL A 233 -5.23 -9.37 -8.67
CA VAL A 233 -6.38 -9.36 -7.75
C VAL A 233 -6.73 -7.90 -7.42
N LEU A 234 -7.97 -7.49 -7.68
CA LEU A 234 -8.39 -6.08 -7.60
C LEU A 234 -9.12 -5.72 -6.30
N ALA A 235 -9.46 -6.70 -5.47
CA ALA A 235 -10.09 -6.48 -4.17
C ALA A 235 -9.92 -7.70 -3.26
N ALA A 236 -9.92 -7.47 -1.95
CA ALA A 236 -10.11 -8.55 -0.99
C ALA A 236 -11.56 -9.09 -1.07
N PRO A 237 -11.79 -10.40 -0.85
CA PRO A 237 -13.15 -10.96 -0.75
C PRO A 237 -13.92 -10.34 0.42
N LEU A 238 -15.25 -10.53 0.48
CA LEU A 238 -16.07 -9.95 1.54
C LEU A 238 -15.67 -10.46 2.92
N ARG A 239 -15.28 -11.73 3.04
CA ARG A 239 -14.75 -12.35 4.27
C ARG A 239 -13.37 -12.97 3.98
N PRO A 240 -12.29 -12.17 4.03
CA PRO A 240 -10.95 -12.65 3.75
C PRO A 240 -10.46 -13.50 4.91
N ARG A 241 -9.76 -14.58 4.56
CA ARG A 241 -9.06 -15.45 5.47
C ARG A 241 -7.66 -14.89 5.75
N ILE A 242 -7.39 -14.58 7.00
CA ILE A 242 -6.19 -13.84 7.40
C ILE A 242 -5.31 -14.73 8.29
N GLY A 243 -4.07 -14.92 7.89
CA GLY A 243 -3.07 -15.65 8.66
C GLY A 243 -2.51 -14.80 9.80
N VAL A 244 -2.53 -15.32 11.01
CA VAL A 244 -1.88 -14.73 12.20
C VAL A 244 -0.82 -15.71 12.73
N PRO A 245 0.36 -15.24 13.17
CA PRO A 245 1.40 -16.13 13.67
C PRO A 245 0.92 -17.01 14.84
N VAL A 246 1.46 -18.23 14.90
CA VAL A 246 1.36 -19.07 16.10
C VAL A 246 2.03 -18.39 17.31
N GLU A 247 1.59 -18.75 18.52
CA GLU A 247 1.85 -17.96 19.73
C GLU A 247 3.33 -17.88 20.14
N ASP A 248 4.11 -18.94 19.93
CA ASP A 248 5.55 -18.99 20.22
C ASP A 248 6.36 -18.01 19.34
N GLN A 249 5.85 -17.70 18.15
CA GLN A 249 6.48 -16.74 17.23
C GLN A 249 6.21 -15.29 17.62
N LEU A 250 5.32 -15.06 18.60
CA LEU A 250 5.02 -13.76 19.19
C LEU A 250 5.81 -13.54 20.49
N ASP A 251 6.66 -14.49 20.91
CA ASP A 251 7.39 -14.41 22.18
C ASP A 251 8.42 -13.28 22.27
N VAL A 252 8.82 -12.75 21.12
CA VAL A 252 9.72 -11.60 21.01
C VAL A 252 9.03 -10.27 21.31
N LEU A 253 7.69 -10.22 21.28
CA LEU A 253 6.95 -9.00 21.58
C LEU A 253 7.12 -8.61 23.05
N SER A 254 7.23 -7.30 23.31
CA SER A 254 7.00 -6.80 24.65
C SER A 254 5.60 -7.22 25.13
N GLU A 255 5.45 -7.37 26.44
CA GLU A 255 4.21 -7.85 27.04
C GLU A 255 3.00 -6.95 26.70
N SER A 256 3.20 -5.63 26.61
CA SER A 256 2.17 -4.68 26.15
C SER A 256 1.82 -4.85 24.66
N TYR A 257 2.82 -5.03 23.80
CA TYR A 257 2.61 -5.28 22.37
C TYR A 257 1.87 -6.60 22.13
N ARG A 258 2.18 -7.65 22.90
CA ARG A 258 1.48 -8.94 22.79
C ARG A 258 -0.01 -8.78 23.10
N ARG A 259 -0.36 -8.07 24.18
CA ARG A 259 -1.76 -7.78 24.53
C ARG A 259 -2.47 -6.92 23.48
N SER A 260 -1.81 -5.87 23.01
CA SER A 260 -2.34 -4.98 21.97
C SER A 260 -2.57 -5.70 20.65
N PHE A 261 -1.66 -6.60 20.26
CA PHE A 261 -1.82 -7.44 19.09
C PHE A 261 -2.98 -8.43 19.25
N ALA A 262 -3.07 -9.13 20.38
CA ALA A 262 -4.17 -10.05 20.65
C ALA A 262 -5.55 -9.33 20.62
N ALA A 263 -5.63 -8.12 21.17
CA ALA A 263 -6.83 -7.29 21.11
C ALA A 263 -7.19 -6.87 19.67
N THR A 264 -6.17 -6.54 18.86
CA THR A 264 -6.36 -6.18 17.45
C THR A 264 -6.85 -7.38 16.63
N VAL A 265 -6.34 -8.58 16.89
CA VAL A 265 -6.79 -9.82 16.24
C VAL A 265 -8.26 -10.09 16.57
N ALA A 266 -8.67 -9.95 17.84
CA ALA A 266 -10.07 -10.11 18.23
C ALA A 266 -11.00 -9.08 17.55
N GLN A 267 -10.56 -7.82 17.45
CA GLN A 267 -11.31 -6.78 16.73
C GLN A 267 -11.43 -7.09 15.23
N ALA A 268 -10.39 -7.65 14.62
CA ALA A 268 -10.41 -8.09 13.23
C ALA A 268 -11.42 -9.23 13.00
N GLU A 269 -11.49 -10.21 13.92
CA GLU A 269 -12.52 -11.27 13.90
C GLU A 269 -13.93 -10.69 13.96
N ASP A 270 -14.17 -9.76 14.90
CA ASP A 270 -15.46 -9.08 15.06
C ASP A 270 -15.83 -8.23 13.82
N ALA A 271 -14.83 -7.72 13.09
CA ALA A 271 -15.00 -7.01 11.83
C ALA A 271 -15.24 -7.94 10.62
N GLY A 272 -15.35 -9.25 10.82
CA GLY A 272 -15.72 -10.23 9.80
C GLY A 272 -14.55 -10.83 9.01
N LEU A 273 -13.31 -10.68 9.50
CA LEU A 273 -12.14 -11.36 8.95
C LEU A 273 -12.07 -12.79 9.51
N ASP A 274 -11.85 -13.78 8.63
CA ASP A 274 -11.72 -15.18 9.03
C ASP A 274 -10.27 -15.46 9.46
N ILE A 275 -9.98 -15.31 10.76
CA ILE A 275 -8.62 -15.48 11.29
C ILE A 275 -8.22 -16.97 11.37
N VAL A 276 -7.02 -17.28 10.90
CA VAL A 276 -6.40 -18.59 11.05
C VAL A 276 -4.97 -18.48 11.55
N ARG A 277 -4.55 -19.38 12.44
CA ARG A 277 -3.17 -19.43 12.92
C ARG A 277 -2.29 -20.13 11.90
N VAL A 278 -1.14 -19.53 11.61
CA VAL A 278 -0.17 -20.03 10.63
C VAL A 278 1.26 -20.00 11.18
N ASP A 279 2.08 -20.95 10.76
CA ASP A 279 3.50 -20.99 11.05
C ASP A 279 4.25 -20.10 10.06
N ILE A 280 4.93 -19.05 10.56
CA ILE A 280 5.76 -18.15 9.75
C ILE A 280 7.25 -18.30 10.03
N ALA A 281 7.69 -19.36 10.72
CA ALA A 281 9.09 -19.56 11.08
C ALA A 281 10.06 -19.50 9.89
N PRO A 282 9.73 -20.06 8.70
CA PRO A 282 10.62 -19.93 7.53
C PRO A 282 10.74 -18.48 7.02
N LEU A 283 9.69 -17.66 7.15
CA LEU A 283 9.75 -16.23 6.82
C LEU A 283 10.67 -15.49 7.81
N LEU A 284 10.52 -15.78 9.11
CA LEU A 284 11.36 -15.22 10.17
C LEU A 284 12.83 -15.66 10.05
N ALA A 285 13.08 -16.87 9.53
CA ALA A 285 14.43 -17.35 9.23
C ALA A 285 15.02 -16.59 8.03
N ALA A 286 14.25 -16.38 6.96
CA ALA A 286 14.69 -15.61 5.80
C ALA A 286 15.01 -14.15 6.15
N ALA A 287 14.24 -13.54 7.07
CA ALA A 287 14.50 -12.19 7.59
C ALA A 287 15.92 -11.99 8.16
N ARG A 288 16.58 -13.06 8.64
CA ARG A 288 17.94 -12.99 9.20
C ARG A 288 19.01 -12.79 8.13
N LEU A 289 18.76 -13.25 6.90
CA LEU A 289 19.73 -13.19 5.80
C LEU A 289 20.15 -11.77 5.45
N LEU A 290 19.30 -10.76 5.70
CA LEU A 290 19.62 -9.37 5.41
C LEU A 290 20.80 -8.84 6.22
N TYR A 291 21.00 -9.33 7.45
CA TYR A 291 22.04 -8.83 8.36
C TYR A 291 23.05 -9.89 8.79
N ASP A 292 22.66 -11.18 8.78
CA ASP A 292 23.55 -12.30 9.10
C ASP A 292 24.16 -12.95 7.84
N GLY A 293 23.62 -12.63 6.67
CA GLY A 293 24.04 -13.17 5.37
C GLY A 293 24.77 -12.16 4.49
N ALA A 294 25.17 -12.61 3.32
CA ALA A 294 25.89 -11.85 2.30
C ALA A 294 25.00 -10.88 1.50
N LEU A 295 23.67 -10.89 1.69
CA LEU A 295 22.76 -9.93 1.05
C LEU A 295 23.05 -8.48 1.48
N VAL A 296 23.62 -8.30 2.67
CA VAL A 296 24.08 -7.00 3.17
C VAL A 296 25.14 -6.34 2.27
N ALA A 297 25.80 -7.12 1.38
CA ALA A 297 26.77 -6.61 0.42
C ALA A 297 26.22 -5.51 -0.50
N GLU A 298 24.90 -5.46 -0.75
CA GLU A 298 24.30 -4.36 -1.52
C GLU A 298 24.45 -2.99 -0.84
N ARG A 299 24.57 -2.95 0.50
CA ARG A 299 24.89 -1.69 1.21
C ARG A 299 26.31 -1.20 0.88
N PHE A 300 27.24 -2.13 0.69
CA PHE A 300 28.58 -1.79 0.26
C PHE A 300 28.61 -1.35 -1.20
N ASP A 301 27.86 -2.01 -2.08
CA ASP A 301 27.70 -1.58 -3.48
C ASP A 301 27.14 -0.14 -3.57
N ALA A 302 26.12 0.16 -2.74
CA ALA A 302 25.48 1.47 -2.74
C ALA A 302 26.39 2.63 -2.32
N VAL A 303 27.12 2.49 -1.20
CA VAL A 303 27.86 3.61 -0.58
C VAL A 303 29.21 3.21 0.05
N GLY A 304 29.63 1.97 -0.09
CA GLY A 304 30.81 1.42 0.59
C GLY A 304 32.13 2.07 0.19
N GLU A 305 32.30 2.39 -1.10
CA GLU A 305 33.47 3.13 -1.58
C GLU A 305 33.55 4.51 -0.94
N PHE A 306 32.45 5.26 -0.93
CA PHE A 306 32.38 6.59 -0.29
C PHE A 306 32.69 6.52 1.21
N VAL A 307 32.02 5.62 1.94
CA VAL A 307 32.18 5.43 3.39
C VAL A 307 33.62 5.02 3.76
N THR A 308 34.30 4.30 2.88
CA THR A 308 35.69 3.86 3.07
C THR A 308 36.69 4.97 2.75
N ALA A 309 36.46 5.72 1.66
CA ALA A 309 37.35 6.79 1.21
C ALA A 309 37.26 8.06 2.08
N ASN A 310 36.15 8.27 2.79
CA ASN A 310 35.88 9.48 3.56
C ASN A 310 35.71 9.21 5.07
N PRO A 311 36.73 8.67 5.78
CA PRO A 311 36.59 8.29 7.18
C PRO A 311 36.37 9.49 8.14
N THR A 312 36.62 10.72 7.68
CA THR A 312 36.42 11.97 8.45
C THR A 312 35.09 12.65 8.17
N ALA A 313 34.28 12.15 7.23
CA ALA A 313 32.92 12.64 7.03
C ALA A 313 32.09 12.41 8.29
N ALA A 314 30.96 13.11 8.44
CA ALA A 314 30.03 12.95 9.55
C ALA A 314 29.25 11.62 9.46
N LEU A 315 29.98 10.50 9.50
CA LEU A 315 29.46 9.16 9.42
C LEU A 315 28.96 8.70 10.79
N ASP A 316 27.75 8.16 10.84
CA ASP A 316 27.28 7.45 12.03
C ASP A 316 28.16 6.20 12.26
N PRO A 317 28.74 6.00 13.45
CA PRO A 317 29.66 4.89 13.71
C PRO A 317 29.04 3.51 13.48
N THR A 318 27.74 3.35 13.80
CA THR A 318 27.03 2.08 13.63
C THR A 318 26.80 1.80 12.14
N VAL A 319 26.32 2.80 11.40
CA VAL A 319 26.10 2.70 9.95
C VAL A 319 27.42 2.40 9.23
N ALA A 320 28.48 3.15 9.53
CA ALA A 320 29.79 2.96 8.91
C ALA A 320 30.36 1.56 9.20
N ALA A 321 30.18 1.02 10.41
CA ALA A 321 30.59 -0.32 10.76
C ALA A 321 29.82 -1.40 9.98
N ILE A 322 28.49 -1.24 9.83
CA ILE A 322 27.65 -2.15 9.03
C ILE A 322 28.10 -2.14 7.57
N VAL A 323 28.22 -0.95 6.96
CA VAL A 323 28.59 -0.81 5.55
C VAL A 323 29.99 -1.40 5.30
N ARG A 324 31.01 -0.98 6.06
CA ARG A 324 32.39 -1.49 5.88
C ARG A 324 32.48 -2.99 6.16
N GLY A 325 31.75 -3.47 7.17
CA GLY A 325 31.69 -4.88 7.54
C GLY A 325 31.11 -5.77 6.43
N SER A 326 30.33 -5.19 5.51
CA SER A 326 29.70 -5.91 4.39
C SER A 326 30.69 -6.30 3.29
N ALA A 327 31.87 -5.68 3.22
CA ALA A 327 32.89 -5.97 2.21
C ALA A 327 33.53 -7.37 2.32
N LYS A 328 33.35 -8.05 3.46
CA LYS A 328 34.02 -9.33 3.76
C LYS A 328 33.35 -10.56 3.15
N HIS A 329 32.12 -10.41 2.64
CA HIS A 329 31.33 -11.54 2.15
C HIS A 329 31.86 -12.04 0.80
N ALA A 330 31.99 -13.36 0.67
CA ALA A 330 32.43 -13.98 -0.58
C ALA A 330 31.25 -14.20 -1.53
N ALA A 331 31.50 -14.13 -2.84
CA ALA A 331 30.45 -14.29 -3.86
C ALA A 331 29.64 -15.60 -3.71
N HIS A 332 30.29 -16.70 -3.31
CA HIS A 332 29.60 -17.99 -3.11
C HIS A 332 28.66 -17.99 -1.89
N GLU A 333 28.85 -17.09 -0.92
CA GLU A 333 27.92 -16.89 0.20
C GLU A 333 26.66 -16.18 -0.28
N PHE A 334 26.81 -15.15 -1.13
CA PHE A 334 25.67 -14.50 -1.78
C PHE A 334 24.85 -15.49 -2.63
N VAL A 335 25.53 -16.37 -3.39
CA VAL A 335 24.87 -17.44 -4.15
C VAL A 335 24.13 -18.42 -3.22
N ARG A 336 24.69 -18.72 -2.04
CA ARG A 336 24.04 -19.60 -1.05
C ARG A 336 22.78 -18.93 -0.50
N ASP A 337 22.87 -17.67 -0.10
CA ASP A 337 21.77 -16.94 0.53
C ASP A 337 20.62 -16.68 -0.45
N THR A 338 20.94 -16.41 -1.72
CA THR A 338 19.91 -16.33 -2.78
C THR A 338 19.20 -17.67 -2.99
N GLY A 339 19.91 -18.80 -2.85
CA GLY A 339 19.29 -20.14 -2.81
C GLY A 339 18.35 -20.36 -1.62
N VAL A 340 18.69 -19.83 -0.45
CA VAL A 340 17.79 -19.85 0.73
C VAL A 340 16.55 -19.00 0.47
N LEU A 341 16.69 -17.83 -0.18
CA LEU A 341 15.55 -17.00 -0.57
C LEU A 341 14.61 -17.72 -1.54
N VAL A 342 15.12 -18.49 -2.50
CA VAL A 342 14.28 -19.30 -3.39
C VAL A 342 13.41 -20.27 -2.61
N THR A 343 13.99 -20.95 -1.62
CA THR A 343 13.26 -21.89 -0.75
C THR A 343 12.20 -21.16 0.08
N ALA A 344 12.56 -20.02 0.66
CA ALA A 344 11.62 -19.21 1.46
C ALA A 344 10.49 -18.60 0.62
N LYS A 345 10.76 -18.20 -0.63
CA LYS A 345 9.74 -17.72 -1.58
C LYS A 345 8.74 -18.82 -1.94
N HIS A 346 9.22 -20.05 -2.14
CA HIS A 346 8.35 -21.20 -2.37
C HIS A 346 7.43 -21.45 -1.16
N PHE A 347 8.00 -21.47 0.05
CA PHE A 347 7.20 -21.58 1.28
C PHE A 347 6.18 -20.45 1.41
N ALA A 348 6.57 -19.20 1.13
CA ALA A 348 5.65 -18.06 1.18
C ALA A 348 4.47 -18.25 0.21
N ALA A 349 4.73 -18.74 -1.01
CA ALA A 349 3.67 -19.04 -1.96
C ALA A 349 2.68 -20.10 -1.42
N GLU A 350 3.18 -21.21 -0.89
CA GLU A 350 2.33 -22.26 -0.28
C GLU A 350 1.53 -21.75 0.93
N LEU A 351 2.12 -20.87 1.74
CA LEU A 351 1.44 -20.23 2.86
C LEU A 351 0.25 -19.38 2.39
N PHE A 352 0.45 -18.58 1.33
CA PHE A 352 -0.58 -17.70 0.77
C PHE A 352 -1.63 -18.43 -0.08
N ASP A 353 -1.43 -19.69 -0.45
CA ASP A 353 -2.52 -20.53 -1.01
C ASP A 353 -3.67 -20.73 0.01
N GLY A 354 -3.37 -20.59 1.30
CA GLY A 354 -4.32 -20.79 2.38
C GLY A 354 -4.95 -19.51 2.96
N VAL A 355 -4.44 -18.32 2.63
CA VAL A 355 -4.84 -17.04 3.23
C VAL A 355 -4.67 -15.89 2.24
N GLU A 356 -5.58 -14.91 2.22
CA GLU A 356 -5.45 -13.74 1.35
C GLU A 356 -4.38 -12.75 1.83
N ALA A 357 -4.11 -12.72 3.14
CA ALA A 357 -3.07 -11.89 3.73
C ALA A 357 -2.60 -12.44 5.08
N LEU A 358 -1.44 -11.97 5.54
CA LEU A 358 -1.01 -12.09 6.93
C LEU A 358 -1.33 -10.81 7.70
N LEU A 359 -1.74 -10.95 8.95
CA LEU A 359 -1.80 -9.85 9.92
C LEU A 359 -0.68 -10.05 10.95
N LEU A 360 0.25 -9.10 11.00
CA LEU A 360 1.44 -9.16 11.85
C LEU A 360 1.53 -7.92 12.74
N PRO A 361 2.12 -8.01 13.95
CA PRO A 361 2.59 -6.81 14.63
C PRO A 361 3.62 -6.12 13.73
N THR A 362 3.59 -4.78 13.64
CA THR A 362 4.54 -4.07 12.77
C THR A 362 5.97 -4.19 13.27
N THR A 363 6.15 -4.25 14.59
CA THR A 363 7.46 -4.38 15.25
C THR A 363 7.29 -4.97 16.66
N THR A 364 8.34 -5.04 17.47
CA THR A 364 8.39 -5.83 18.70
C THR A 364 8.15 -5.04 19.99
N GLU A 365 8.56 -3.78 20.00
CA GLU A 365 8.47 -2.86 21.14
C GLU A 365 8.58 -1.41 20.65
N HIS A 366 8.29 -0.44 21.50
CA HIS A 366 8.52 0.98 21.22
C HIS A 366 9.62 1.52 22.16
N PRO A 367 10.91 1.46 21.81
CA PRO A 367 11.99 1.70 22.78
C PRO A 367 12.18 3.19 23.09
N LEU A 368 12.74 3.48 24.28
CA LEU A 368 13.19 4.82 24.64
C LEU A 368 14.39 5.22 23.79
N VAL A 369 14.58 6.53 23.58
CA VAL A 369 15.76 7.04 22.87
C VAL A 369 17.05 6.61 23.57
N ASP A 370 17.10 6.75 24.89
CA ASP A 370 18.30 6.43 25.68
C ASP A 370 18.66 4.94 25.62
N ASP A 371 17.67 4.05 25.61
CA ASP A 371 17.89 2.61 25.49
C ASP A 371 18.51 2.27 24.13
N VAL A 372 18.03 2.90 23.04
CA VAL A 372 18.61 2.70 21.70
C VAL A 372 20.01 3.26 21.60
N LEU A 373 20.32 4.38 22.25
CA LEU A 373 21.67 4.92 22.26
C LEU A 373 22.64 4.03 23.06
N ALA A 374 22.15 3.35 24.10
CA ALA A 374 22.92 2.39 24.89
C ALA A 374 23.13 1.05 24.17
N ASP A 375 22.15 0.59 23.39
CA ASP A 375 22.18 -0.67 22.63
C ASP A 375 21.73 -0.47 21.17
N PRO A 376 22.56 0.20 20.34
CA PRO A 376 22.15 0.65 19.01
C PRO A 376 21.98 -0.47 17.99
N VAL A 377 22.48 -1.68 18.27
CA VAL A 377 22.47 -2.79 17.30
C VAL A 377 21.37 -3.80 17.64
N GLU A 378 21.31 -4.31 18.88
CA GLU A 378 20.38 -5.40 19.21
C GLU A 378 18.94 -4.91 19.27
N ILE A 379 18.67 -3.70 19.78
CA ILE A 379 17.31 -3.13 19.73
C ILE A 379 16.86 -3.00 18.27
N ASN A 380 17.69 -2.40 17.40
CA ASN A 380 17.38 -2.27 15.98
C ASN A 380 17.13 -3.65 15.31
N ARG A 381 17.89 -4.68 15.69
CA ARG A 381 17.70 -6.05 15.20
C ARG A 381 16.33 -6.61 15.60
N ARG A 382 15.91 -6.42 16.86
CA ARG A 382 14.57 -6.82 17.34
C ARG A 382 13.45 -6.07 16.65
N LEU A 383 13.64 -4.78 16.35
CA LEU A 383 12.60 -4.00 15.66
C LEU A 383 12.28 -4.53 14.26
N GLY A 384 13.25 -5.20 13.61
CA GLY A 384 13.10 -5.74 12.26
C GLY A 384 12.49 -7.15 12.17
N THR A 385 12.13 -7.79 13.29
CA THR A 385 11.74 -9.21 13.30
C THR A 385 10.63 -9.56 12.31
N PHE A 386 9.58 -8.74 12.22
CA PHE A 386 8.43 -8.99 11.36
C PHE A 386 8.52 -8.31 9.99
N THR A 387 9.46 -7.39 9.79
CA THR A 387 9.52 -6.55 8.58
C THR A 387 10.59 -6.95 7.58
N ASN A 388 11.70 -7.54 8.05
CA ASN A 388 12.90 -7.79 7.24
C ASN A 388 12.68 -8.76 6.06
N PHE A 389 11.76 -9.72 6.18
CA PHE A 389 11.55 -10.71 5.13
C PHE A 389 10.73 -10.19 3.94
N CYS A 390 9.94 -9.11 4.12
CA CYS A 390 8.93 -8.76 3.13
C CYS A 390 9.52 -8.47 1.74
N ASN A 391 10.56 -7.63 1.64
CA ASN A 391 11.16 -7.34 0.33
C ASN A 391 12.02 -8.49 -0.18
N LEU A 392 12.74 -9.19 0.72
CA LEU A 392 13.49 -10.39 0.35
C LEU A 392 12.63 -11.44 -0.35
N LEU A 393 11.36 -11.54 0.05
CA LEU A 393 10.38 -12.50 -0.45
C LEU A 393 9.38 -11.90 -1.44
N ASP A 394 9.59 -10.65 -1.89
CA ASP A 394 8.72 -9.94 -2.83
C ASP A 394 7.26 -9.86 -2.36
N LEU A 395 7.06 -9.39 -1.13
CA LEU A 395 5.76 -9.19 -0.51
C LEU A 395 5.40 -7.69 -0.47
N ALA A 396 4.12 -7.36 -0.55
CA ALA A 396 3.58 -6.02 -0.30
C ALA A 396 3.06 -5.90 1.14
N SER A 397 2.96 -4.67 1.65
CA SER A 397 2.42 -4.49 3.01
C SER A 397 1.87 -3.10 3.28
N VAL A 398 0.85 -3.05 4.14
CA VAL A 398 0.26 -1.81 4.67
C VAL A 398 0.30 -1.85 6.20
N ALA A 399 1.10 -0.97 6.79
CA ALA A 399 1.13 -0.75 8.24
C ALA A 399 0.10 0.31 8.63
N VAL A 400 -0.64 0.05 9.70
CA VAL A 400 -1.68 0.93 10.23
C VAL A 400 -1.57 1.05 11.75
N PRO A 401 -1.94 2.22 12.33
CA PRO A 401 -2.02 2.35 13.77
C PRO A 401 -3.10 1.43 14.33
N ALA A 402 -2.88 0.89 15.52
CA ALA A 402 -3.85 0.10 16.26
C ALA A 402 -3.85 0.52 17.73
N PRO A 403 -4.93 0.27 18.50
CA PRO A 403 -4.98 0.62 19.91
C PRO A 403 -3.81 -0.03 20.68
N GLY A 404 -2.96 0.79 21.29
CA GLY A 404 -1.87 0.40 22.18
C GLY A 404 -2.15 0.76 23.63
N GLU A 405 -1.25 0.36 24.54
CA GLU A 405 -1.31 0.77 25.93
C GLU A 405 -0.82 2.22 26.15
N PRO A 406 -1.27 2.89 27.23
CA PRO A 406 -0.83 4.25 27.52
C PRO A 406 0.69 4.36 27.62
N GLY A 407 1.25 5.39 26.97
CA GLY A 407 2.68 5.70 27.04
C GLY A 407 3.51 5.10 25.91
N GLU A 408 2.90 4.42 24.94
CA GLU A 408 3.55 4.01 23.68
C GLU A 408 2.55 3.95 22.51
N SER A 409 3.06 4.17 21.31
CA SER A 409 2.33 3.87 20.06
C SER A 409 2.44 2.38 19.72
N PHE A 410 1.39 1.83 19.11
CA PHE A 410 1.34 0.45 18.59
C PHE A 410 0.75 0.43 17.18
N GLY A 411 1.13 -0.58 16.40
CA GLY A 411 0.65 -0.75 15.03
C GLY A 411 0.73 -2.20 14.57
N VAL A 412 -0.12 -2.53 13.61
CA VAL A 412 -0.13 -3.81 12.90
C VAL A 412 0.10 -3.58 11.42
N MET A 413 0.53 -4.61 10.70
CA MET A 413 0.61 -4.55 9.26
C MET A 413 -0.05 -5.75 8.61
N THR A 414 -0.72 -5.48 7.50
CA THR A 414 -1.19 -6.50 6.57
C THR A 414 -0.07 -6.78 5.56
N VAL A 415 0.22 -8.05 5.29
CA VAL A 415 1.24 -8.48 4.32
C VAL A 415 0.62 -9.43 3.29
N THR A 416 0.90 -9.20 2.01
CA THR A 416 0.40 -10.01 0.89
C THR A 416 1.53 -10.40 -0.06
N PRO A 417 1.34 -11.38 -0.95
CA PRO A 417 2.23 -11.60 -2.09
C PRO A 417 2.40 -10.35 -2.95
N ALA A 418 3.41 -10.37 -3.81
CA ALA A 418 3.56 -9.40 -4.89
C ALA A 418 2.24 -9.20 -5.65
N PHE A 419 1.94 -7.94 -5.95
CA PHE A 419 0.73 -7.45 -6.61
C PHE A 419 -0.57 -7.65 -5.81
N GLY A 420 -0.48 -8.06 -4.54
CA GLY A 420 -1.59 -8.08 -3.59
C GLY A 420 -1.83 -6.74 -2.88
N ASP A 421 -1.21 -5.65 -3.34
CA ASP A 421 -1.24 -4.33 -2.67
C ASP A 421 -2.66 -3.83 -2.36
N GLN A 422 -3.59 -4.04 -3.28
CA GLN A 422 -5.00 -3.64 -3.08
C GLN A 422 -5.68 -4.49 -2.00
N VAL A 423 -5.38 -5.80 -1.94
CA VAL A 423 -5.87 -6.69 -0.89
C VAL A 423 -5.31 -6.25 0.46
N ALA A 424 -4.01 -5.96 0.53
CA ALA A 424 -3.37 -5.44 1.74
C ALA A 424 -4.03 -4.14 2.23
N LEU A 425 -4.35 -3.23 1.30
CA LEU A 425 -5.01 -1.96 1.58
C LEU A 425 -6.45 -2.16 2.07
N ASP A 426 -7.22 -3.03 1.42
CA ASP A 426 -8.61 -3.30 1.77
C ASP A 426 -8.73 -3.95 3.16
N VAL A 427 -7.86 -4.91 3.48
CA VAL A 427 -7.80 -5.55 4.79
C VAL A 427 -7.36 -4.55 5.86
N ALA A 428 -6.33 -3.75 5.60
CA ALA A 428 -5.87 -2.71 6.51
C ALA A 428 -6.97 -1.65 6.79
N ALA A 429 -7.72 -1.24 5.75
CA ALA A 429 -8.85 -0.32 5.89
C ALA A 429 -9.94 -0.89 6.81
N ARG A 430 -10.25 -2.19 6.73
CA ARG A 430 -11.22 -2.84 7.62
C ARG A 430 -10.75 -2.86 9.07
N ILE A 431 -9.47 -3.15 9.31
CA ILE A 431 -8.89 -3.18 10.67
C ILE A 431 -9.04 -1.83 11.37
N VAL A 432 -8.84 -0.71 10.66
CA VAL A 432 -8.96 0.64 11.24
C VAL A 432 -10.32 1.30 10.98
N ALA A 433 -11.30 0.55 10.47
CA ALA A 433 -12.60 1.07 10.04
C ALA A 433 -12.51 2.34 9.15
N GLY A 434 -11.51 2.39 8.28
CA GLY A 434 -11.22 3.52 7.39
C GLY A 434 -11.73 3.33 5.97
N GLU A 435 -11.74 4.41 5.20
CA GLU A 435 -11.97 4.35 3.75
C GLU A 435 -10.71 3.85 3.02
N THR A 436 -10.92 3.05 1.96
CA THR A 436 -9.85 2.56 1.08
C THR A 436 -9.82 3.36 -0.23
N ALA A 437 -8.63 3.54 -0.80
CA ALA A 437 -8.46 4.03 -2.16
C ALA A 437 -8.26 2.87 -3.15
N VAL A 438 -8.18 3.18 -4.44
CA VAL A 438 -7.84 2.20 -5.49
C VAL A 438 -6.37 2.42 -5.86
N VAL A 439 -5.50 1.46 -5.53
CA VAL A 439 -4.10 1.42 -5.97
C VAL A 439 -3.89 0.48 -7.16
N ALA A 440 -4.76 -0.52 -7.31
CA ALA A 440 -4.78 -1.42 -8.45
C ALA A 440 -5.06 -0.66 -9.76
N PRO A 441 -4.63 -1.18 -10.93
CA PRO A 441 -4.76 -0.46 -12.20
C PRO A 441 -6.23 -0.32 -12.62
N ASP A 442 -6.56 0.80 -13.26
CA ASP A 442 -7.90 1.03 -13.84
C ASP A 442 -8.10 0.25 -15.18
N GLU A 443 -7.15 -0.58 -15.60
CA GLU A 443 -7.20 -1.29 -16.89
C GLU A 443 -8.02 -2.60 -16.89
N GLY A 444 -8.67 -2.92 -15.77
CA GLY A 444 -9.59 -4.05 -15.66
C GLY A 444 -10.84 -3.90 -16.52
N VAL A 445 -11.53 -5.01 -16.79
CA VAL A 445 -12.78 -5.03 -17.57
C VAL A 445 -13.98 -4.84 -16.64
N ARG A 446 -14.91 -3.99 -17.05
CA ARG A 446 -16.20 -3.83 -16.40
C ARG A 446 -17.13 -4.98 -16.75
N LEU A 447 -17.52 -5.76 -15.74
CA LEU A 447 -18.44 -6.89 -15.82
C LEU A 447 -19.72 -6.55 -15.05
N ALA A 448 -20.84 -6.46 -15.76
CA ALA A 448 -22.16 -6.24 -15.19
C ALA A 448 -22.87 -7.58 -14.97
N VAL A 449 -23.35 -7.82 -13.75
CA VAL A 449 -24.08 -9.03 -13.37
C VAL A 449 -25.48 -8.66 -12.84
N PHE A 450 -26.46 -9.52 -13.13
CA PHE A 450 -27.88 -9.24 -12.86
C PHE A 450 -28.61 -10.42 -12.19
N GLY A 451 -27.86 -11.38 -11.65
CA GLY A 451 -28.40 -12.68 -11.22
C GLY A 451 -27.67 -13.36 -10.09
N ALA A 452 -27.39 -14.65 -10.26
CA ALA A 452 -26.79 -15.50 -9.22
C ALA A 452 -25.40 -15.05 -8.74
N HIS A 453 -24.76 -14.11 -9.46
CA HIS A 453 -23.48 -13.48 -9.11
C HIS A 453 -23.61 -12.15 -8.35
N LEU A 454 -24.82 -11.65 -8.09
CA LEU A 454 -25.01 -10.45 -7.25
C LEU A 454 -24.54 -10.73 -5.81
N GLN A 455 -24.17 -9.70 -5.04
CA GLN A 455 -23.78 -9.87 -3.62
C GLN A 455 -24.85 -10.63 -2.83
N GLY A 456 -24.41 -11.60 -2.02
CA GLY A 456 -25.29 -12.47 -1.23
C GLY A 456 -26.06 -13.52 -2.05
N GLN A 457 -25.78 -13.68 -3.35
CA GLN A 457 -26.32 -14.76 -4.17
C GLN A 457 -25.34 -15.94 -4.28
N PRO A 458 -25.83 -17.17 -4.61
CA PRO A 458 -25.03 -18.40 -4.46
C PRO A 458 -23.73 -18.47 -5.27
N LEU A 459 -23.61 -17.72 -6.38
CA LEU A 459 -22.45 -17.75 -7.27
C LEU A 459 -21.56 -16.51 -7.16
N HIS A 460 -21.84 -15.59 -6.23
CA HIS A 460 -20.99 -14.40 -5.99
C HIS A 460 -19.52 -14.77 -5.72
N HIS A 461 -19.30 -15.89 -5.02
CA HIS A 461 -17.96 -16.40 -4.71
C HIS A 461 -17.06 -16.60 -5.94
N GLN A 462 -17.64 -16.80 -7.13
CA GLN A 462 -16.88 -16.93 -8.37
C GLN A 462 -16.21 -15.60 -8.77
N LEU A 463 -16.88 -14.47 -8.53
CA LEU A 463 -16.29 -13.14 -8.75
C LEU A 463 -15.20 -12.85 -7.71
N GLU A 464 -15.45 -13.21 -6.45
CA GLU A 464 -14.48 -13.05 -5.36
C GLU A 464 -13.22 -13.88 -5.60
N SER A 465 -13.36 -15.14 -6.02
CA SER A 465 -12.21 -16.02 -6.33
C SER A 465 -11.34 -15.52 -7.49
N LEU A 466 -11.90 -14.64 -8.34
CA LEU A 466 -11.18 -14.00 -9.45
C LEU A 466 -10.68 -12.61 -9.08
N GLY A 467 -10.80 -12.22 -7.81
CA GLY A 467 -10.36 -10.93 -7.30
C GLY A 467 -11.14 -9.75 -7.85
N ALA A 468 -12.39 -9.95 -8.25
CA ALA A 468 -13.20 -8.88 -8.84
C ALA A 468 -13.58 -7.83 -7.78
N ARG A 469 -13.46 -6.56 -8.14
CA ARG A 469 -13.81 -5.42 -7.30
C ARG A 469 -15.22 -4.95 -7.59
N PHE A 470 -16.08 -4.89 -6.58
CA PHE A 470 -17.36 -4.21 -6.71
C PHE A 470 -17.14 -2.69 -6.94
N GLU A 471 -17.78 -2.13 -7.97
CA GLU A 471 -17.77 -0.69 -8.21
C GLU A 471 -19.03 -0.02 -7.66
N ARG A 472 -20.21 -0.50 -8.08
CA ARG A 472 -21.50 0.12 -7.75
C ARG A 472 -22.68 -0.74 -8.21
N ALA A 473 -23.86 -0.44 -7.67
CA ALA A 473 -25.12 -0.86 -8.25
C ALA A 473 -25.37 -0.16 -9.60
N VAL A 474 -26.00 -0.86 -10.53
CA VAL A 474 -26.29 -0.39 -11.90
C VAL A 474 -27.67 -0.83 -12.34
N ALA A 475 -28.10 -0.35 -13.50
CA ALA A 475 -29.26 -0.88 -14.19
C ALA A 475 -28.98 -0.99 -15.70
N THR A 476 -29.66 -1.92 -16.37
CA THR A 476 -29.71 -1.96 -17.83
C THR A 476 -30.50 -0.77 -18.38
N THR A 477 -30.36 -0.48 -19.68
CA THR A 477 -31.37 0.28 -20.43
C THR A 477 -32.72 -0.45 -20.42
N ASP A 478 -33.78 0.20 -20.92
CA ASP A 478 -35.16 -0.28 -20.87
C ASP A 478 -35.53 -1.32 -21.96
N ASP A 479 -34.53 -1.83 -22.68
CA ASP A 479 -34.68 -2.78 -23.79
C ASP A 479 -34.20 -4.19 -23.43
N TYR A 480 -34.32 -4.59 -22.16
CA TYR A 480 -33.96 -5.93 -21.69
C TYR A 480 -35.13 -6.70 -21.07
N LEU A 481 -35.16 -8.00 -21.33
CA LEU A 481 -36.02 -8.97 -20.62
C LEU A 481 -35.16 -9.81 -19.68
N MET A 482 -35.78 -10.23 -18.58
CA MET A 482 -35.22 -11.21 -17.66
C MET A 482 -36.10 -12.45 -17.66
N VAL A 483 -35.52 -13.60 -17.95
CA VAL A 483 -36.19 -14.90 -17.83
C VAL A 483 -35.59 -15.73 -16.71
N ARG A 484 -36.37 -16.61 -16.10
CA ARG A 484 -35.85 -17.68 -15.25
C ARG A 484 -35.46 -18.87 -16.12
N LEU A 485 -34.19 -19.27 -16.03
CA LEU A 485 -33.67 -20.45 -16.72
C LEU A 485 -33.83 -21.70 -15.85
N ASP A 486 -34.06 -22.84 -16.50
CA ASP A 486 -34.08 -24.15 -15.85
C ASP A 486 -32.63 -24.60 -15.58
N SER A 487 -32.12 -24.24 -14.40
CA SER A 487 -30.73 -24.44 -14.00
C SER A 487 -30.61 -24.61 -12.50
N GLU A 488 -29.56 -25.30 -12.05
CA GLU A 488 -29.21 -25.47 -10.64
C GLU A 488 -27.80 -24.88 -10.37
N PRO A 489 -27.63 -23.93 -9.44
CA PRO A 489 -28.70 -23.17 -8.79
C PRO A 489 -29.52 -22.35 -9.82
N PRO A 490 -30.76 -21.90 -9.48
CA PRO A 490 -31.57 -21.07 -10.37
C PRO A 490 -30.81 -19.83 -10.84
N LYS A 491 -30.84 -19.57 -12.14
CA LYS A 491 -30.20 -18.40 -12.77
C LYS A 491 -31.21 -17.61 -13.59
N PRO A 492 -31.11 -16.27 -13.61
CA PRO A 492 -31.77 -15.49 -14.63
C PRO A 492 -30.99 -15.53 -15.94
N GLY A 493 -31.71 -15.49 -17.04
CA GLY A 493 -31.22 -15.19 -18.37
C GLY A 493 -31.60 -13.77 -18.73
N LEU A 494 -30.61 -12.90 -18.91
CA LEU A 494 -30.82 -11.55 -19.42
C LEU A 494 -30.68 -11.57 -20.95
N VAL A 495 -31.63 -10.97 -21.67
CA VAL A 495 -31.58 -10.86 -23.14
C VAL A 495 -32.05 -9.48 -23.58
N ARG A 496 -31.39 -8.91 -24.59
CA ARG A 496 -31.82 -7.64 -25.21
C ARG A 496 -32.95 -7.90 -26.19
N VAL A 497 -33.99 -7.08 -26.18
CA VAL A 497 -35.09 -7.12 -27.15
C VAL A 497 -34.89 -6.12 -28.28
N SER A 498 -35.49 -6.41 -29.44
CA SER A 498 -35.56 -5.47 -30.55
C SER A 498 -36.41 -4.24 -30.20
N GLU A 499 -36.19 -3.15 -30.91
CA GLU A 499 -36.94 -1.89 -30.79
C GLU A 499 -38.46 -2.14 -30.85
N GLY A 500 -39.20 -1.65 -29.84
CA GLY A 500 -40.64 -1.90 -29.66
C GLY A 500 -41.00 -3.15 -28.83
N GLY A 501 -40.01 -3.89 -28.33
CA GLY A 501 -40.21 -4.99 -27.38
C GLY A 501 -40.57 -4.51 -25.97
N ALA A 502 -41.22 -5.37 -25.17
CA ALA A 502 -41.66 -5.07 -23.81
C ALA A 502 -40.52 -5.16 -22.76
N GLY A 503 -39.36 -4.58 -23.07
CA GLY A 503 -38.20 -4.56 -22.17
C GLY A 503 -38.43 -3.69 -20.93
N ARG A 504 -37.56 -3.84 -19.93
CA ARG A 504 -37.47 -2.98 -18.75
C ARG A 504 -36.02 -2.72 -18.36
N SER A 505 -35.83 -1.64 -17.60
CA SER A 505 -34.57 -1.39 -16.90
C SER A 505 -34.49 -2.32 -15.69
N LEU A 506 -33.42 -3.12 -15.62
CA LEU A 506 -33.25 -4.18 -14.64
C LEU A 506 -32.04 -3.88 -13.75
N PRO A 507 -32.18 -3.93 -12.42
CA PRO A 507 -31.10 -3.63 -11.49
C PRO A 507 -30.06 -4.76 -11.48
N GLY A 508 -28.81 -4.36 -11.36
CA GLY A 508 -27.65 -5.25 -11.27
C GLY A 508 -26.50 -4.61 -10.52
N GLU A 509 -25.34 -5.22 -10.65
CA GLU A 509 -24.09 -4.77 -10.02
C GLU A 509 -22.98 -4.76 -11.05
N LEU A 510 -22.11 -3.76 -10.94
CA LEU A 510 -20.94 -3.60 -11.79
C LEU A 510 -19.70 -3.95 -10.99
N TYR A 511 -18.92 -4.86 -11.55
CA TYR A 511 -17.63 -5.27 -11.04
C TYR A 511 -16.53 -4.90 -12.02
N ARG A 512 -15.34 -4.67 -11.49
CA ARG A 512 -14.11 -4.67 -12.26
C ARG A 512 -13.39 -5.99 -12.04
N ILE A 513 -12.99 -6.62 -13.13
CA ILE A 513 -12.25 -7.88 -13.12
C ILE A 513 -10.98 -7.75 -13.97
N SER A 514 -9.92 -8.47 -13.62
CA SER A 514 -8.70 -8.50 -14.44
C SER A 514 -8.97 -9.13 -15.81
N ARG A 515 -8.13 -8.83 -16.80
CA ARG A 515 -8.31 -9.36 -18.17
C ARG A 515 -8.18 -10.88 -18.20
N ALA A 516 -7.20 -11.43 -17.47
CA ALA A 516 -7.06 -12.87 -17.33
C ALA A 516 -8.22 -13.46 -16.51
N GLY A 517 -8.67 -12.78 -15.45
CA GLY A 517 -9.83 -13.18 -14.66
C GLY A 517 -11.10 -13.31 -15.51
N LEU A 518 -11.35 -12.35 -16.41
CA LEU A 518 -12.45 -12.45 -17.37
C LEU A 518 -12.30 -13.65 -18.32
N GLY A 519 -11.08 -13.94 -18.78
CA GLY A 519 -10.79 -15.10 -19.61
C GLY A 519 -11.10 -16.42 -18.91
N THR A 520 -10.69 -16.55 -17.65
CA THR A 520 -11.01 -17.70 -16.79
C THR A 520 -12.53 -17.81 -16.57
N PHE A 521 -13.19 -16.69 -16.29
CA PHE A 521 -14.64 -16.64 -16.10
C PHE A 521 -15.41 -17.09 -17.36
N LEU A 522 -15.00 -16.62 -18.54
CA LEU A 522 -15.57 -17.01 -19.81
C LEU A 522 -15.34 -18.50 -20.12
N ALA A 523 -14.14 -19.02 -19.85
CA ALA A 523 -13.82 -20.43 -20.10
C ALA A 523 -14.64 -21.39 -19.22
N ALA A 524 -15.03 -20.95 -18.02
CA ALA A 524 -15.87 -21.73 -17.09
C ALA A 524 -17.38 -21.51 -17.30
N LEU A 525 -17.78 -20.68 -18.27
CA LEU A 525 -19.18 -20.26 -18.45
C LEU A 525 -20.04 -21.43 -18.98
N PRO A 526 -21.06 -21.90 -18.24
CA PRO A 526 -21.89 -23.02 -18.68
C PRO A 526 -22.92 -22.57 -19.73
N GLU A 527 -23.27 -23.45 -20.66
CA GLU A 527 -24.47 -23.26 -21.50
C GLU A 527 -25.72 -23.17 -20.59
N PRO A 528 -26.67 -22.24 -20.85
CA PRO A 528 -26.77 -21.31 -21.98
C PRO A 528 -26.32 -19.87 -21.65
N MET A 529 -25.45 -19.67 -20.66
CA MET A 529 -24.97 -18.34 -20.29
C MET A 529 -24.02 -17.77 -21.37
N ALA A 530 -24.00 -16.45 -21.48
CA ALA A 530 -23.19 -15.72 -22.45
C ALA A 530 -22.59 -14.44 -21.82
N LEU A 531 -21.52 -13.94 -22.44
CA LEU A 531 -20.99 -12.61 -22.18
C LEU A 531 -21.19 -11.75 -23.42
N THR A 532 -21.90 -10.64 -23.27
CA THR A 532 -22.22 -9.74 -24.38
C THR A 532 -21.86 -8.30 -24.04
N ALA A 533 -21.36 -7.54 -25.01
CA ALA A 533 -21.22 -6.10 -24.82
C ALA A 533 -22.58 -5.44 -24.59
N MET A 534 -22.65 -4.52 -23.62
CA MET A 534 -23.86 -3.76 -23.31
C MET A 534 -23.54 -2.33 -22.88
N THR A 535 -24.55 -1.47 -22.97
CA THR A 535 -24.54 -0.12 -22.42
C THR A 535 -25.51 -0.08 -21.25
N LEU A 536 -25.06 0.37 -20.10
CA LEU A 536 -25.87 0.53 -18.90
C LEU A 536 -26.77 1.79 -19.02
N ALA A 537 -27.76 1.91 -18.14
CA ALA A 537 -28.72 3.02 -18.16
C ALA A 537 -28.06 4.42 -18.09
N ASP A 538 -26.89 4.52 -17.45
CA ASP A 538 -26.11 5.75 -17.34
C ASP A 538 -25.14 5.99 -18.51
N GLY A 539 -25.20 5.15 -19.55
CA GLY A 539 -24.32 5.22 -20.72
C GLY A 539 -22.98 4.48 -20.55
N THR A 540 -22.70 3.88 -19.40
CA THR A 540 -21.43 3.17 -19.17
C THR A 540 -21.36 1.90 -20.04
N PRO A 541 -20.28 1.70 -20.82
CA PRO A 541 -20.05 0.45 -21.53
C PRO A 541 -19.55 -0.65 -20.56
N ALA A 542 -20.07 -1.86 -20.70
CA ALA A 542 -19.68 -3.02 -19.91
C ALA A 542 -19.81 -4.32 -20.70
N VAL A 543 -19.13 -5.37 -20.23
CA VAL A 543 -19.45 -6.76 -20.58
C VAL A 543 -20.57 -7.20 -19.65
N GLY A 544 -21.69 -7.65 -20.19
CA GLY A 544 -22.83 -8.13 -19.41
C GLY A 544 -22.91 -9.63 -19.36
N PHE A 545 -23.26 -10.15 -18.18
CA PHE A 545 -23.64 -11.54 -17.98
C PHE A 545 -25.07 -11.77 -18.47
N THR A 546 -25.21 -12.46 -19.59
CA THR A 546 -26.47 -12.66 -20.32
C THR A 546 -26.71 -14.14 -20.61
N CYS A 547 -27.75 -14.45 -21.37
CA CYS A 547 -28.01 -15.79 -21.88
C CYS A 547 -28.17 -15.79 -23.40
N THR A 548 -28.12 -16.98 -24.01
CA THR A 548 -28.40 -17.10 -25.44
C THR A 548 -29.87 -16.76 -25.74
N PRO A 549 -30.18 -16.17 -26.92
CA PRO A 549 -31.56 -15.91 -27.31
C PRO A 549 -32.46 -17.15 -27.32
N ALA A 550 -31.91 -18.32 -27.63
CA ALA A 550 -32.64 -19.59 -27.63
C ALA A 550 -33.11 -19.99 -26.22
N ALA A 551 -32.26 -19.82 -25.21
CA ALA A 551 -32.63 -20.08 -23.83
C ALA A 551 -33.61 -19.04 -23.29
N ALA A 552 -33.48 -17.78 -23.71
CA ALA A 552 -34.45 -16.75 -23.37
C ALA A 552 -35.86 -17.07 -23.91
N ALA A 553 -35.97 -17.67 -25.09
CA ALA A 553 -37.25 -18.00 -25.70
C ALA A 553 -38.03 -19.12 -24.96
N THR A 554 -37.35 -19.95 -24.17
CA THR A 554 -37.98 -21.04 -23.41
C THR A 554 -38.07 -20.78 -21.91
N GLY A 555 -37.31 -19.81 -21.39
CA GLY A 555 -37.34 -19.40 -20.00
C GLY A 555 -38.66 -18.71 -19.61
N ALA A 556 -39.04 -18.81 -18.34
CA ALA A 556 -40.22 -18.11 -17.84
C ALA A 556 -39.91 -16.61 -17.70
N ASP A 557 -40.68 -15.75 -18.35
CA ASP A 557 -40.51 -14.29 -18.24
C ASP A 557 -40.77 -13.83 -16.80
N ILE A 558 -39.78 -13.18 -16.19
CA ILE A 558 -39.84 -12.61 -14.84
C ILE A 558 -39.56 -11.10 -14.87
N THR A 559 -39.63 -10.48 -16.04
CA THR A 559 -39.37 -9.04 -16.23
C THR A 559 -40.32 -8.18 -15.40
N GLU A 560 -41.56 -8.65 -15.17
CA GLU A 560 -42.56 -7.96 -14.36
C GLU A 560 -42.20 -7.84 -12.87
N PHE A 561 -41.24 -8.63 -12.37
CA PHE A 561 -40.74 -8.51 -11.01
C PHE A 561 -39.69 -7.41 -10.88
N GLY A 562 -39.23 -6.82 -11.99
CA GLY A 562 -38.31 -5.69 -11.96
C GLY A 562 -36.88 -6.05 -11.53
N GLY A 563 -36.53 -7.33 -11.40
CA GLY A 563 -35.17 -7.79 -11.12
C GLY A 563 -35.12 -9.15 -10.42
N TRP A 564 -33.93 -9.75 -10.41
CA TRP A 564 -33.70 -11.10 -9.89
C TRP A 564 -34.00 -11.23 -8.38
N ARG A 565 -33.53 -10.29 -7.57
CA ARG A 565 -33.77 -10.29 -6.12
C ARG A 565 -35.26 -10.15 -5.77
N ALA A 566 -35.99 -9.31 -6.50
CA ALA A 566 -37.42 -9.12 -6.30
C ALA A 566 -38.24 -10.37 -6.68
N PHE A 567 -37.87 -11.01 -7.80
CA PHE A 567 -38.44 -12.30 -8.19
C PHE A 567 -38.24 -13.38 -7.10
N LEU A 568 -37.03 -13.54 -6.58
CA LEU A 568 -36.74 -14.52 -5.51
C LEU A 568 -37.53 -14.23 -4.22
N ALA A 569 -37.81 -12.97 -3.93
CA ALA A 569 -38.61 -12.56 -2.78
C ALA A 569 -40.13 -12.70 -3.00
N GLY A 570 -40.58 -13.00 -4.23
CA GLY A 570 -42.00 -13.03 -4.59
C GLY A 570 -42.66 -11.65 -4.58
N ILE A 571 -41.88 -10.57 -4.76
CA ILE A 571 -42.36 -9.18 -4.73
C ILE A 571 -42.53 -8.70 -6.18
N PRO A 572 -43.76 -8.41 -6.65
CA PRO A 572 -43.97 -7.78 -7.96
C PRO A 572 -43.34 -6.38 -8.01
N ALA A 573 -42.92 -5.92 -9.20
CA ALA A 573 -42.25 -4.63 -9.40
C ALA A 573 -43.06 -3.40 -8.98
#